data_AF-A0A0A0CWR4-F1
#
_entry.id   AF-A0A0A0CWR4-F1
#
_cell.length_a   1.000
_cell.length_b   1.000
_cell.length_c   1.000
_cell.angle_alpha   90.00
_cell.angle_beta   90.00
_cell.angle_gamma   90.00
#
_symmetry.space_group_name_H-M   'P 1'
#
loop_
_entity.id
_entity.type
_entity.pdbx_description
1 polymer ?
#
loop_
_entity_poly.entity_id
_entity_poly.type
_entity_poly.pdbx_seq_one_letter_code
_entity_poly.pdbx_strand_id
1 'polypeptide(L)'
;MTDTRTDLILGFVPLADCAPLIVAERKGFFREEGLSVRLSRESSWASLRDKLVCGLLDGAHMLAPLPLAISLGLSGPKTPMLVGLSLNLNGNAVTVSHALAAEMAAADPEGAATGSASAV
;
A
#
# COMPACT_ATOMS: atom_id res chain seq x y z
N MET A 1 27.66 -16.75 5.29
CA MET A 1 27.96 -15.46 4.63
C MET A 1 26.66 -15.01 3.99
N THR A 2 25.90 -14.12 4.64
CA THR A 2 24.69 -13.55 4.03
C THR A 2 25.14 -12.55 2.98
N ASP A 3 25.07 -12.97 1.72
CA ASP A 3 25.33 -12.10 0.58
C ASP A 3 24.33 -10.94 0.63
N THR A 4 24.83 -9.72 0.81
CA THR A 4 23.99 -8.54 1.05
C THR A 4 23.64 -7.94 -0.31
N ARG A 5 22.48 -8.33 -0.84
CA ARG A 5 21.99 -7.83 -2.13
C ARG A 5 21.59 -6.36 -2.04
N THR A 6 22.15 -5.52 -2.90
CA THR A 6 21.92 -4.07 -2.94
C THR A 6 20.99 -3.61 -4.07
N ASP A 7 20.88 -4.40 -5.15
CA ASP A 7 19.91 -4.19 -6.22
C ASP A 7 18.55 -4.78 -5.84
N LEU A 8 17.55 -3.91 -5.69
CA LEU A 8 16.21 -4.26 -5.22
C LEU A 8 15.14 -3.76 -6.18
N ILE A 9 14.10 -4.57 -6.39
CA ILE A 9 12.87 -4.21 -7.09
C ILE A 9 11.74 -4.11 -6.07
N LEU A 10 11.23 -2.89 -5.84
CA LEU A 10 10.14 -2.64 -4.89
C LEU A 10 8.82 -2.37 -5.60
N GLY A 11 7.79 -3.14 -5.26
CA GLY A 11 6.44 -2.97 -5.81
C GLY A 11 5.62 -1.89 -5.11
N PHE A 12 4.76 -1.19 -5.85
CA PHE A 12 3.76 -0.29 -5.26
C PHE A 12 2.47 -0.22 -6.10
N VAL A 13 1.35 0.03 -5.43
CA VAL A 13 0.08 0.46 -6.06
C VAL A 13 0.01 1.99 -6.02
N PRO A 14 -0.43 2.67 -7.10
CA PRO A 14 -0.41 4.13 -7.22
C PRO A 14 -1.50 4.82 -6.39
N LEU A 15 -1.36 4.74 -5.07
CA LEU A 15 -2.15 5.45 -4.07
C LEU A 15 -1.25 6.44 -3.31
N ALA A 16 -1.84 7.37 -2.54
CA ALA A 16 -1.08 8.43 -1.88
C ALA A 16 -0.05 7.91 -0.86
N ASP A 17 -0.33 6.78 -0.23
CA ASP A 17 0.51 6.08 0.76
C ASP A 17 1.78 5.44 0.18
N CYS A 18 1.93 5.33 -1.15
CA CYS A 18 3.20 4.94 -1.76
C CYS A 18 4.27 6.06 -1.76
N ALA A 19 3.87 7.29 -1.42
CA ALA A 19 4.72 8.47 -1.50
C ALA A 19 6.11 8.32 -0.86
N PRO A 20 6.29 7.68 0.31
CA PRO A 20 7.63 7.49 0.89
C PRO A 20 8.59 6.75 -0.04
N LEU A 21 8.13 5.72 -0.76
CA LEU A 21 8.96 4.98 -1.72
C LEU A 21 9.34 5.84 -2.92
N ILE A 22 8.36 6.58 -3.47
CA ILE A 22 8.60 7.47 -4.62
C ILE A 22 9.57 8.59 -4.26
N VAL A 23 9.41 9.20 -3.08
CA VAL A 23 10.28 10.28 -2.61
C VAL A 23 11.68 9.73 -2.34
N ALA A 24 11.81 8.57 -1.70
CA ALA A 24 13.11 7.96 -1.42
C ALA A 24 13.91 7.65 -2.69
N GLU A 25 13.25 7.16 -3.74
CA GLU A 25 13.90 6.94 -5.04
C GLU A 25 14.28 8.28 -5.70
N ARG A 26 13.34 9.23 -5.83
CA ARG A 26 13.58 10.49 -6.54
C ARG A 26 14.56 11.43 -5.84
N LYS A 27 14.60 11.41 -4.51
CA LYS A 27 15.53 12.21 -3.71
C LYS A 27 16.87 11.53 -3.49
N GLY A 28 17.00 10.25 -3.85
CA GLY A 28 18.25 9.51 -3.72
C GLY A 28 18.51 8.96 -2.32
N PHE A 29 17.52 8.94 -1.41
CA PHE A 29 17.67 8.40 -0.06
C PHE A 29 18.05 6.91 -0.08
N PHE A 30 17.56 6.11 -1.03
CA PHE A 30 18.03 4.73 -1.17
C PHE A 30 19.52 4.65 -1.52
N ARG A 31 20.01 5.54 -2.40
CA ARG A 31 21.41 5.56 -2.82
C ARG A 31 22.34 6.03 -1.71
N GLU A 32 21.88 6.96 -0.87
CA GLU A 32 22.60 7.40 0.34
C GLU A 32 22.86 6.22 1.30
N GLU A 33 21.94 5.26 1.36
CA GLU A 33 22.07 4.00 2.12
C GLU A 33 22.76 2.86 1.32
N GLY A 34 23.32 3.15 0.15
CA GLY A 34 24.01 2.15 -0.68
C GLY A 34 23.10 1.16 -1.42
N LEU A 35 21.80 1.47 -1.54
CA LEU A 35 20.81 0.63 -2.23
C LEU A 35 20.52 1.14 -3.65
N SER A 36 20.43 0.21 -4.59
CA SER A 36 20.03 0.43 -5.99
C SER A 36 18.59 -0.06 -6.16
N VAL A 37 17.64 0.85 -6.02
CA VAL A 37 16.21 0.51 -6.02
C VAL A 37 15.55 0.84 -7.35
N ARG A 38 14.84 -0.13 -7.93
CA ARG A 38 13.88 0.08 -9.03
C ARG A 38 12.46 -0.06 -8.51
N LEU A 39 11.60 0.89 -8.83
CA LEU A 39 10.19 0.85 -8.44
C LEU A 39 9.35 0.19 -9.54
N SER A 40 8.57 -0.83 -9.17
CA SER A 40 7.60 -1.51 -10.04
C SER A 40 6.19 -1.05 -9.71
N ARG A 41 5.54 -0.37 -10.65
CA ARG A 41 4.13 0.01 -10.53
C ARG A 41 3.25 -1.22 -10.80
N GLU A 42 2.39 -1.54 -9.85
CA GLU A 42 1.46 -2.66 -9.93
C GLU A 42 0.02 -2.18 -10.16
N SER A 43 -0.76 -2.96 -10.91
CA SER A 43 -2.14 -2.65 -11.26
C SER A 43 -3.15 -3.02 -10.18
N SER A 44 -2.79 -3.96 -9.30
CA SER A 44 -3.64 -4.45 -8.23
C SER A 44 -2.83 -5.06 -7.09
N TRP A 45 -3.47 -5.19 -5.92
CA TRP A 45 -2.91 -5.88 -4.77
C TRP A 45 -2.63 -7.37 -5.04
N ALA A 46 -3.44 -8.02 -5.89
CA ALA A 46 -3.22 -9.41 -6.29
C ALA A 46 -1.94 -9.57 -7.12
N SER A 47 -1.75 -8.74 -8.15
CA SER A 47 -0.51 -8.75 -8.96
C SER A 47 0.73 -8.51 -8.11
N LEU A 48 0.65 -7.53 -7.19
CA LEU A 48 1.75 -7.20 -6.29
C LEU A 48 2.11 -8.37 -5.38
N ARG A 49 1.11 -9.00 -4.74
CA ARG A 49 1.30 -10.22 -3.93
C ARG A 49 1.94 -11.33 -4.74
N ASP A 50 1.39 -11.64 -5.91
CA ASP A 50 1.82 -12.80 -6.70
C ASP A 50 3.28 -12.63 -7.15
N LYS A 51 3.66 -11.42 -7.60
CA LYS A 51 5.05 -11.12 -7.94
C LYS A 51 6.00 -11.16 -6.74
N LEU A 52 5.56 -10.71 -5.56
CA LEU A 52 6.34 -10.78 -4.33
C LEU A 52 6.57 -12.24 -3.91
N VAL A 53 5.53 -13.06 -3.92
CA VAL A 53 5.59 -14.49 -3.58
C VAL A 53 6.46 -15.26 -4.56
N CYS A 54 6.41 -14.92 -5.85
CA CYS A 54 7.25 -15.52 -6.89
C CYS A 54 8.70 -14.99 -6.92
N GLY A 55 9.06 -14.04 -6.05
CA GLY A 55 10.40 -13.44 -6.01
C GLY A 55 10.73 -12.53 -7.20
N LEU A 56 9.72 -12.06 -7.93
CA LEU A 56 9.86 -11.03 -8.97
C LEU A 56 9.97 -9.61 -8.37
N LEU A 57 9.53 -9.45 -7.12
CA LEU A 57 9.72 -8.27 -6.29
C LEU A 57 10.47 -8.68 -5.02
N ASP A 58 11.32 -7.80 -4.53
CA ASP A 58 12.12 -8.01 -3.32
C ASP A 58 11.45 -7.44 -2.08
N GLY A 59 10.52 -6.50 -2.27
CA GLY A 59 9.71 -5.88 -1.24
C GLY A 59 8.59 -5.07 -1.88
N ALA A 60 7.65 -4.58 -1.07
CA ALA A 60 6.58 -3.76 -1.59
C ALA A 60 5.90 -2.90 -0.52
N HIS A 61 5.28 -1.80 -0.97
CA HIS A 61 4.19 -1.15 -0.23
C HIS A 61 2.96 -2.07 -0.27
N MET A 62 2.38 -2.39 0.90
CA MET A 62 1.31 -3.38 1.04
C MET A 62 0.25 -2.96 2.05
N LEU A 63 -0.98 -3.45 1.84
CA LEU A 63 -2.03 -3.44 2.87
C LEU A 63 -1.54 -4.21 4.10
N ALA A 64 -1.66 -3.60 5.28
CA ALA A 64 -1.19 -4.15 6.56
C ALA A 64 -1.53 -5.64 6.83
N PRO A 65 -2.75 -6.14 6.55
CA PRO A 65 -3.07 -7.55 6.82
C PRO A 65 -2.46 -8.53 5.80
N LEU A 66 -2.04 -8.06 4.63
CA LEU A 66 -1.65 -8.94 3.53
C LEU A 66 -0.33 -9.71 3.79
N PRO A 67 0.76 -9.09 4.27
CA PRO A 67 1.98 -9.82 4.66
C PRO A 67 1.74 -10.89 5.73
N LEU A 68 0.84 -10.61 6.68
CA LEU A 68 0.44 -11.57 7.71
C LEU A 68 -0.31 -12.76 7.10
N ALA A 69 -1.29 -12.48 6.24
CA ALA A 69 -2.07 -13.51 5.56
C ALA A 69 -1.17 -14.40 4.66
N ILE A 70 -0.21 -13.82 3.95
CA ILE A 70 0.77 -14.59 3.14
C ILE A 70 1.65 -15.47 4.04
N SER A 71 2.16 -14.93 5.14
CA SER A 71 3.01 -15.68 6.09
C SER A 71 2.28 -16.86 6.74
N LEU A 72 0.97 -16.75 6.90
CA LEU A 72 0.10 -17.81 7.43
C LEU A 72 -0.42 -18.77 6.34
N GLY A 73 -0.17 -18.51 5.06
CA GLY A 73 -0.71 -19.30 3.95
C GLY A 73 -2.22 -19.11 3.70
N LEU A 74 -2.78 -17.99 4.18
CA LEU A 74 -4.20 -17.63 4.02
C LEU A 74 -4.48 -16.84 2.74
N SER A 75 -3.43 -16.40 2.03
CA SER A 75 -3.55 -15.65 0.78
C SER A 75 -2.52 -16.17 -0.24
N GLY A 76 -2.64 -17.44 -0.63
CA GLY A 76 -1.72 -18.11 -1.55
C GLY A 76 -0.65 -18.94 -0.85
N PRO A 77 0.45 -19.27 -1.53
CA PRO A 77 1.55 -20.05 -0.96
C PRO A 77 2.07 -19.42 0.33
N LYS A 78 2.38 -20.27 1.32
CA LYS A 78 2.95 -19.83 2.59
C LYS A 78 4.38 -19.34 2.37
N THR A 79 4.57 -18.02 2.39
CA THR A 79 5.87 -17.39 2.18
C THR A 79 6.21 -16.47 3.37
N PRO A 80 7.36 -16.63 4.03
CA PRO A 80 7.75 -15.75 5.12
C PRO A 80 7.85 -14.29 4.68
N MET A 81 7.18 -13.38 5.39
CA MET A 81 7.24 -11.94 5.14
C MET A 81 7.78 -11.21 6.37
N LEU A 82 8.51 -10.11 6.13
CA LEU A 82 8.97 -9.18 7.16
C LEU A 82 8.35 -7.81 6.90
N VAL A 83 7.79 -7.19 7.93
CA VAL A 83 7.26 -5.82 7.88
C VAL A 83 8.15 -4.93 8.75
N GLY A 84 8.84 -3.98 8.12
CA GLY A 84 9.79 -3.09 8.81
C GLY A 84 9.26 -1.69 9.09
N LEU A 85 8.23 -1.23 8.38
CA LEU A 85 7.78 0.16 8.43
C LEU A 85 6.28 0.28 8.12
N SER A 86 5.60 1.20 8.82
CA SER A 86 4.30 1.72 8.42
C SER A 86 4.49 2.99 7.58
N LEU A 87 3.91 3.04 6.38
CA LEU A 87 4.14 4.15 5.44
C LEU A 87 3.21 5.34 5.65
N ASN A 88 2.04 5.12 6.24
CA ASN A 88 1.05 6.16 6.50
C ASN A 88 0.14 5.77 7.69
N LEU A 89 -0.50 6.79 8.24
CA LEU A 89 -1.67 6.66 9.11
C LEU A 89 -2.78 7.50 8.46
N ASN A 90 -3.94 6.90 8.18
CA ASN A 90 -5.09 7.52 7.49
C ASN A 90 -4.89 7.76 5.98
N GLY A 91 -5.76 8.56 5.37
CA GLY A 91 -5.76 8.85 3.92
C GLY A 91 -6.68 7.97 3.08
N ASN A 92 -7.38 7.04 3.71
CA ASN A 92 -8.47 6.27 3.09
C ASN A 92 -9.82 6.95 3.37
N ALA A 93 -10.79 6.73 2.49
CA ALA A 93 -12.15 7.23 2.64
C ALA A 93 -13.17 6.14 2.29
N VAL A 94 -14.33 6.23 2.92
CA VAL A 94 -15.53 5.51 2.49
C VAL A 94 -16.38 6.52 1.72
N THR A 95 -16.67 6.23 0.46
CA THR A 95 -17.50 7.07 -0.41
C THR A 95 -18.79 6.36 -0.75
N VAL A 96 -19.87 7.11 -0.86
CA VAL A 96 -21.20 6.62 -1.26
C VAL A 96 -21.66 7.33 -2.54
N SER A 97 -22.63 6.74 -3.25
CA SER A 97 -23.25 7.42 -4.40
C SER A 97 -24.03 8.65 -3.93
N HIS A 98 -24.25 9.61 -4.83
CA HIS A 98 -25.04 10.81 -4.51
C HIS A 98 -26.46 10.49 -4.04
N ALA A 99 -27.09 9.45 -4.62
CA ALA A 99 -28.41 9.01 -4.21
C ALA A 99 -28.42 8.52 -2.76
N LEU A 100 -27.45 7.65 -2.40
CA LEU A 100 -27.32 7.15 -1.03
C LEU A 100 -26.94 8.28 -0.05
N ALA A 101 -26.11 9.24 -0.47
CA ALA A 101 -25.78 10.41 0.34
C ALA A 101 -27.03 11.24 0.69
N ALA A 102 -27.94 11.43 -0.27
CA ALA A 102 -29.19 12.16 -0.04
C ALA A 102 -30.13 11.41 0.92
N GLU A 103 -30.23 10.08 0.78
CA GLU A 103 -30.99 9.24 1.72
C GLU A 103 -30.41 9.30 3.14
N MET A 104 -29.08 9.22 3.27
CA MET A 104 -28.39 9.34 4.56
C MET A 104 -28.64 10.70 5.21
N ALA A 105 -28.58 11.79 4.44
CA ALA A 105 -28.83 13.14 4.96
C ALA A 105 -30.28 13.36 5.39
N ALA A 106 -31.25 12.73 4.71
CA ALA A 106 -32.65 12.76 5.12
C ALA A 106 -32.90 11.93 6.39
N ALA A 107 -32.18 10.82 6.56
CA ALA A 107 -32.30 9.93 7.72
C ALA A 107 -31.62 10.48 8.98
N ASP A 108 -30.52 11.22 8.85
CA ASP A 108 -29.78 11.86 9.95
C ASP A 108 -29.30 13.29 9.56
N PRO A 109 -30.19 14.29 9.67
CA PRO A 109 -29.85 15.68 9.31
C PRO A 109 -28.74 16.30 10.18
N GLU A 110 -28.62 15.89 11.45
CA GLU A 110 -27.59 16.40 12.36
C GLU A 110 -26.20 15.81 12.05
N GLY A 111 -26.14 14.52 11.73
CA GLY A 111 -24.92 13.84 11.27
C GLY A 111 -24.43 14.36 9.91
N ALA A 112 -25.36 14.70 9.01
CA ALA A 112 -25.03 15.31 7.73
C ALA A 112 -24.42 16.72 7.86
N ALA A 113 -24.82 17.49 8.88
CA ALA A 113 -24.30 18.83 9.13
C ALA A 113 -22.91 18.84 9.80
N THR A 114 -22.51 17.74 10.43
CA THR A 114 -21.26 17.60 11.19
C THR A 114 -20.19 16.75 10.50
N GLY A 115 -20.55 16.03 9.43
CA GLY A 115 -19.63 15.19 8.68
C GLY A 115 -18.61 15.98 7.86
N SER A 116 -17.34 15.56 7.89
CA SER A 116 -16.26 15.98 6.98
C SER A 116 -16.45 15.46 5.55
N ALA A 117 -17.70 15.38 5.08
CA ALA A 117 -18.06 14.94 3.75
C ALA A 117 -17.64 16.02 2.75
N SER A 118 -16.43 15.89 2.19
CA SER A 118 -16.06 16.66 1.01
C SER A 118 -16.69 16.00 -0.20
N ALA A 119 -17.55 16.73 -0.92
CA ALA A 119 -17.88 16.34 -2.28
C ALA A 119 -16.59 16.40 -3.12
N VAL A 120 -16.32 15.36 -3.90
CA VAL A 120 -15.24 15.31 -4.89
C VAL A 120 -15.86 15.39 -6.27
#